data_AF-A0AAD7K7D8-F1
#
_entry.id   AF-A0AAD7K7D8-F1
#
_cell.length_a   1.000
_cell.length_b   1.000
_cell.length_c   1.000
_cell.angle_alpha   90.00
_cell.angle_beta   90.00
_cell.angle_gamma   90.00
#
_symmetry.space_group_name_H-M   'P 1'
#
loop_
_entity.id
_entity.type
_entity.pdbx_description
1 polymer ?
#
loop_
_entity_poly.entity_id
_entity_poly.type
_entity_poly.pdbx_seq_one_letter_code
_entity_poly.pdbx_strand_id
1 'polypeptide(L)' 'KLAKILGVDRPTLIKHLKANGVYSNFTSLSKSELDTLVKSFRTAKPNSGVRYLIGFLRWHGLRVQKR' A
#
# COMPACT_ATOMS: atom_id res chain seq x y z
N LYS A 1 -9.41 10.14 11.07
CA LYS A 1 -8.43 10.54 12.11
C LYS A 1 -7.78 11.88 11.76
N LEU A 2 -7.11 12.04 10.61
CA LEU A 2 -6.47 13.32 10.22
C LEU A 2 -7.42 14.53 10.17
N ALA A 3 -8.59 14.40 9.52
CA ALA A 3 -9.59 15.48 9.45
C ALA A 3 -10.03 15.98 10.84
N LYS A 4 -10.27 15.05 11.77
CA LYS A 4 -10.64 15.34 13.17
C LYS A 4 -9.51 16.03 13.94
N ILE A 5 -8.25 15.64 13.71
CA ILE A 5 -7.08 16.26 14.35
C ILE A 5 -6.90 17.70 13.86
N LEU A 6 -7.13 17.92 12.57
CA LEU A 6 -7.00 19.25 11.93
C LEU A 6 -8.24 20.12 12.11
N GLY A 7 -9.31 19.63 12.75
CA GLY A 7 -10.56 20.37 12.93
C GLY A 7 -11.30 20.70 11.62
N VAL A 8 -11.05 19.95 10.54
CA VAL A 8 -11.67 20.18 9.23
C VAL A 8 -12.57 19.01 8.82
N ASP A 9 -13.57 19.31 8.00
CA ASP A 9 -14.40 18.28 7.39
C ASP A 9 -13.60 17.43 6.40
N ARG A 10 -14.01 16.17 6.26
CA ARG A 10 -13.36 15.21 5.37
C ARG A 10 -13.29 15.68 3.90
N PRO A 11 -14.34 16.28 3.30
CA PRO A 11 -14.26 16.80 1.93
C PRO A 11 -13.22 17.91 1.79
N THR A 12 -13.14 18.82 2.76
CA THR A 12 -12.17 19.92 2.81
C THR A 12 -10.76 19.37 2.85
N LEU A 13 -10.47 18.40 3.73
CA LEU A 13 -9.18 17.73 3.76
C LEU A 13 -8.82 17.10 2.41
N ILE A 14 -9.75 16.37 1.78
CA ILE A 14 -9.50 15.73 0.48
C ILE A 14 -9.22 16.78 -0.60
N LYS A 15 -9.94 17.91 -0.61
CA LYS A 15 -9.70 19.02 -1.53
C LYS A 15 -8.28 19.56 -1.36
N HIS A 16 -7.84 19.82 -0.13
CA HIS A 16 -6.48 20.29 0.14
C HIS A 16 -5.42 19.26 -0.24
N LEU A 17 -5.61 17.98 0.08
CA LEU A 17 -4.68 16.92 -0.31
C LEU A 17 -4.50 16.87 -1.83
N LYS A 18 -5.61 16.92 -2.58
CA LYS A 18 -5.57 16.95 -4.05
C LYS A 18 -4.91 18.21 -4.59
N ALA A 19 -5.18 19.38 -4.01
CA ALA A 19 -4.56 20.64 -4.42
C ALA A 19 -3.04 20.64 -4.20
N ASN A 20 -2.56 19.89 -3.20
CA ASN A 20 -1.14 19.71 -2.89
C ASN A 20 -0.52 18.47 -3.53
N GLY A 21 -1.19 17.83 -4.50
CA GLY A 21 -0.64 16.68 -5.21
C GLY A 21 -0.62 15.36 -4.43
N VAL A 22 -1.27 15.30 -3.27
CA VAL A 22 -1.36 14.07 -2.46
C VAL A 22 -2.55 13.23 -2.94
N TYR A 23 -2.24 12.26 -3.79
CA TYR A 23 -3.22 11.32 -4.35
C TYR A 23 -3.01 9.90 -3.84
N SER A 24 -4.10 9.15 -3.76
CA SER A 24 -4.06 7.71 -3.55
C SER A 24 -3.96 7.00 -4.90
N ASN A 25 -2.74 6.86 -5.43
CA ASN A 25 -2.49 6.15 -6.68
C ASN A 25 -1.94 4.74 -6.41
N PHE A 26 -2.10 3.83 -7.37
CA PHE A 26 -1.36 2.57 -7.34
C PHE A 26 0.12 2.84 -7.52
N THR A 27 0.94 2.11 -6.77
CA THR A 27 2.39 2.12 -6.97
C THR A 27 2.69 1.67 -8.40
N SER A 28 3.57 2.41 -9.08
CA SER A 28 4.10 2.02 -10.40
C SER A 28 5.09 0.87 -10.24
N LEU A 29 4.58 -0.31 -9.91
CA LEU A 29 5.38 -1.50 -9.66
C LEU A 29 5.20 -2.46 -10.83
N SER A 30 6.29 -2.77 -11.50
CA SER A 30 6.29 -3.71 -12.63
C SER A 30 6.00 -5.14 -12.16
N LYS A 31 5.52 -5.96 -13.08
CA LYS A 31 5.29 -7.40 -12.81
C LYS A 31 6.58 -8.09 -12.35
N SER A 32 7.72 -7.76 -12.95
CA SER A 32 9.04 -8.32 -12.60
C SER A 32 9.48 -7.94 -11.18
N GLU A 33 9.22 -6.71 -10.75
CA GLU A 33 9.52 -6.28 -9.37
C GLU A 33 8.63 -7.02 -8.37
N LEU A 34 7.34 -7.19 -8.69
CA LEU A 34 6.43 -7.98 -7.85
C LEU A 34 6.89 -9.43 -7.74
N ASP A 35 7.24 -10.05 -8.87
CA ASP A 35 7.71 -11.43 -8.90
C ASP A 35 9.00 -11.59 -8.09
N THR A 36 9.89 -10.60 -8.12
CA THR A 36 11.14 -10.60 -7.33
C THR A 36 10.83 -10.55 -5.83
N LEU A 37 9.90 -9.70 -5.40
CA LEU A 37 9.45 -9.63 -3.99
C LEU A 37 8.75 -10.91 -3.53
N VAL A 38 7.93 -11.51 -4.39
CA VAL A 38 7.25 -12.77 -4.07
C VAL A 38 8.26 -13.91 -3.98
N LYS A 39 9.24 -13.97 -4.89
CA LYS A 39 10.31 -14.96 -4.88
C LYS A 39 11.16 -14.82 -3.62
N SER A 40 11.61 -13.62 -3.28
CA SER A 40 12.43 -13.39 -2.08
C SER A 40 11.69 -13.83 -0.81
N PHE A 41 10.40 -13.53 -0.70
CA PHE A 41 9.57 -14.02 0.40
C PHE A 41 9.49 -15.54 0.44
N ARG A 42 9.21 -16.20 -0.69
CA ARG A 42 9.10 -17.66 -0.77
C ARG A 42 10.42 -18.37 -0.47
N THR A 43 11.55 -17.83 -0.91
CA THR A 43 12.87 -18.38 -0.58
C THR A 43 13.15 -18.30 0.92
N ALA A 44 12.79 -17.17 1.55
CA ALA A 44 12.97 -17.00 3.00
C ALA A 44 11.97 -17.80 3.85
N LYS A 45 10.75 -18.03 3.33
CA LYS A 45 9.61 -18.62 4.06
C LYS A 45 8.81 -19.58 3.15
N PRO A 46 9.37 -20.73 2.76
CA PRO A 46 8.79 -21.61 1.72
C PRO A 46 7.41 -22.17 2.10
N ASN A 47 7.15 -22.41 3.39
CA ASN A 47 5.90 -23.00 3.88
C ASN A 47 4.85 -21.94 4.28
N SER A 48 5.13 -20.65 4.08
CA SER A 48 4.22 -19.58 4.50
C SER A 48 3.17 -19.28 3.43
N GLY A 49 1.90 -19.31 3.83
CA GLY A 49 0.77 -19.03 2.94
C GLY A 49 0.62 -17.55 2.56
N VAL A 50 -0.34 -17.29 1.65
CA VAL A 50 -0.64 -15.96 1.08
C VAL A 50 -0.88 -14.87 2.13
N ARG A 51 -1.44 -15.22 3.30
CA ARG A 51 -1.66 -14.28 4.41
C ARG A 51 -0.37 -13.59 4.85
N TYR A 52 0.73 -14.35 4.95
CA TYR A 52 2.02 -13.84 5.37
C TYR A 52 2.72 -13.08 4.25
N LEU A 53 2.54 -13.50 2.99
CA LEU A 53 2.99 -12.74 1.83
C LEU A 53 2.35 -11.34 1.79
N ILE A 54 1.04 -11.24 2.03
CA ILE A 54 0.35 -9.94 2.11
C ILE A 54 0.92 -9.10 3.26
N GLY A 55 1.23 -9.73 4.41
CA GLY A 55 1.90 -9.05 5.53
C GLY A 55 3.28 -8.50 5.15
N PHE A 56 4.08 -9.31 4.45
CA PHE A 56 5.39 -8.93 3.93
C PHE A 56 5.30 -7.75 2.97
N LEU A 57 4.40 -7.80 1.98
CA LEU A 57 4.18 -6.70 1.05
C LEU A 57 3.78 -5.41 1.79
N ARG A 58 2.90 -5.51 2.79
CA ARG A 58 2.50 -4.36 3.62
C ARG A 58 3.66 -3.77 4.42
N TRP A 59 4.56 -4.60 4.94
CA TRP A 59 5.76 -4.14 5.63
C TRP A 59 6.70 -3.37 4.69
N HIS A 60 6.73 -3.73 3.41
CA HIS A 60 7.41 -2.99 2.34
C HIS A 60 6.62 -1.80 1.78
N GLY A 61 5.53 -1.37 2.45
CA GLY A 61 4.71 -0.23 2.02
C GLY A 61 3.78 -0.52 0.85
N LEU A 62 3.67 -1.79 0.41
CA LEU A 62 2.84 -2.20 -0.70
C LEU A 62 1.51 -2.78 -0.20
N ARG A 63 0.40 -2.17 -0.63
CA ARG A 63 -0.94 -2.66 -0.31
C ARG A 63 -1.57 -3.29 -1.53
N VAL A 64 -1.89 -4.58 -1.42
CA VAL A 64 -2.58 -5.33 -2.47
C VAL A 64 -4.08 -5.03 -2.43
N GLN A 65 -4.65 -4.67 -3.58
CA GLN A 65 -6.10 -4.60 -3.75
C GLN A 65 -6.66 -6.01 -3.93
N LYS A 66 -7.65 -6.39 -3.12
CA LYS A 66 -8.44 -7.60 -3.39
C LYS A 66 -9.45 -7.28 -4.49
N ARG A 67 -9.52 -8.13 -5.50
CA ARG A 67 -10.66 -8.17 -6.42
C ARG A 67 -11.87 -8.74 -5.69
#